data_AF-A0A673TWZ4-F1
#
_entry.id   AF-A0A673TWZ4-F1
#
_cell.length_a   1.000
_cell.length_b   1.000
_cell.length_c   1.000
_cell.angle_alpha   90.00
_cell.angle_beta   90.00
_cell.angle_gamma   90.00
#
_symmetry.space_group_name_H-M   'P 1'
#
loop_
_entity.id
_entity.type
_entity.pdbx_description
1 polymer ?
#
loop_
_entity_poly.entity_id
_entity_poly.type
_entity_poly.pdbx_seq_one_letter_code
_entity_poly.pdbx_strand_id
1 'polypeptide(L)'
;MKYRNLGKSGLRVSCLGLGTWVTFGGQISDEVAERLMTIAYESGVNLFDTAEVYAAGKAEVILGSIIKKKGWRRSSLVITTKLYWGGKAETERGLSRKHIIEEIVRAMTHVINQGMAMYWGTSRWSAMEIMEAYSVARQFNMIPPVCEQAEYHLFQREKVEVQLPELYHKIGVGAMTWSPLACGIISGKYGNGVPESSRASLKCYQWLKERIVSEEGRKQQNKLKDLSPIAERLGCTLPQLAVAWCLRNEGVSSVLLGSSTPEQLIENLGAIQAIVLPKMTSHVVNEIDNILRNKPYSKKDYRS
;
A
#
# COMPACT_ATOMS: atom_id res chain seq x y z
N MET A 1 -16.22 8.61 -1.00
CA MET A 1 -15.27 7.55 -0.58
C MET A 1 -16.02 6.26 -0.25
N LYS A 2 -15.50 5.08 -0.61
CA LYS A 2 -16.02 3.79 -0.12
C LYS A 2 -15.22 3.35 1.12
N TYR A 3 -15.88 2.78 2.11
CA TYR A 3 -15.26 2.27 3.33
C TYR A 3 -15.45 0.77 3.48
N ARG A 4 -14.39 0.05 3.83
CA ARG A 4 -14.39 -1.42 4.03
C ARG A 4 -13.81 -1.75 5.40
N ASN A 5 -14.13 -2.92 5.93
CA ASN A 5 -13.40 -3.46 7.08
C ASN A 5 -11.96 -3.80 6.68
N LEU A 6 -11.02 -3.56 7.60
CA LEU A 6 -9.65 -4.03 7.45
C LEU A 6 -9.59 -5.50 7.90
N GLY A 7 -9.63 -6.42 6.93
CA GLY A 7 -9.82 -7.84 7.21
C GLY A 7 -11.18 -8.11 7.86
N LYS A 8 -11.23 -9.09 8.77
CA LYS A 8 -12.41 -9.37 9.60
C LYS A 8 -12.46 -8.53 10.89
N SER A 9 -11.57 -7.55 11.05
CA SER A 9 -11.61 -6.65 12.21
C SER A 9 -12.78 -5.66 12.13
N GLY A 10 -13.11 -5.01 13.25
CA GLY A 10 -14.10 -3.94 13.31
C GLY A 10 -13.61 -2.59 12.74
N LEU A 11 -12.33 -2.47 12.42
CA LEU A 11 -11.74 -1.21 11.94
C LEU A 11 -12.16 -0.93 10.50
N ARG A 12 -12.88 0.19 10.28
CA ARG A 12 -13.26 0.63 8.93
C ARG A 12 -12.26 1.63 8.35
N VAL A 13 -11.73 1.31 7.18
CA VAL A 13 -10.79 2.14 6.43
C VAL A 13 -11.39 2.57 5.10
N SER A 14 -11.02 3.75 4.62
CA SER A 14 -11.25 4.17 3.24
C SER A 14 -10.53 3.22 2.29
N CYS A 15 -11.14 2.90 1.14
CA CYS A 15 -10.53 1.99 0.15
C CYS A 15 -9.25 2.57 -0.48
N LEU A 16 -9.01 3.88 -0.34
CA LEU A 16 -7.73 4.50 -0.62
C LEU A 16 -7.17 5.08 0.68
N GLY A 17 -5.87 4.94 0.90
CA GLY A 17 -5.11 5.60 1.97
C GLY A 17 -3.99 6.45 1.39
N LEU A 18 -3.37 7.29 2.22
CA LEU A 18 -2.22 8.11 1.84
C LEU A 18 -0.97 7.68 2.62
N GLY A 19 0.05 7.21 1.91
CA GLY A 19 1.36 6.89 2.47
C GLY A 19 2.32 8.07 2.40
N THR A 20 3.25 8.12 3.35
CA THR A 20 4.22 9.22 3.52
C THR A 20 5.63 8.89 3.02
N TRP A 21 5.88 7.66 2.56
CA TRP A 21 7.18 7.21 2.10
C TRP A 21 7.72 8.06 0.94
N VAL A 22 9.01 8.42 1.01
CA VAL A 22 9.76 9.29 0.08
C VAL A 22 9.39 10.78 0.17
N THR A 23 8.12 11.08 0.38
CA THR A 23 7.59 12.43 0.25
C THR A 23 7.75 13.25 1.52
N PHE A 24 7.08 12.88 2.61
CA PHE A 24 7.04 13.70 3.82
C PHE A 24 8.42 13.74 4.48
N GLY A 25 8.92 14.94 4.77
CA GLY A 25 10.25 15.15 5.37
C GLY A 25 11.42 14.87 4.42
N GLY A 26 11.14 14.68 3.13
CA GLY A 26 12.11 14.33 2.10
C GLY A 26 11.87 15.10 0.81
N GLN A 27 11.18 14.47 -0.15
CA GLN A 27 11.03 14.98 -1.52
C GLN A 27 10.22 16.28 -1.63
N ILE A 28 9.23 16.48 -0.75
CA ILE A 28 8.29 17.61 -0.83
C ILE A 28 8.39 18.51 0.40
N SER A 29 7.95 19.76 0.28
CA SER A 29 7.86 20.67 1.42
C SER A 29 6.70 20.33 2.35
N ASP A 30 6.76 20.83 3.58
CA ASP A 30 5.74 20.62 4.61
C ASP A 30 4.39 21.23 4.19
N GLU A 31 4.38 22.34 3.44
CA GLU A 31 3.15 22.94 2.89
C GLU A 31 2.49 22.04 1.85
N VAL A 32 3.29 21.40 0.99
CA VAL A 32 2.76 20.42 0.03
C VAL A 32 2.24 19.18 0.78
N ALA A 33 2.94 18.71 1.81
CA ALA A 33 2.50 17.60 2.64
C ALA A 33 1.15 17.90 3.33
N GLU A 34 0.99 19.10 3.90
CA GLU A 34 -0.27 19.58 4.48
C GLU A 34 -1.40 19.62 3.44
N ARG A 35 -1.10 20.14 2.24
CA ARG A 35 -2.09 20.23 1.15
C ARG A 35 -2.53 18.84 0.69
N LEU A 36 -1.61 17.89 0.53
CA LEU A 36 -1.92 16.51 0.19
C LEU A 36 -2.80 15.85 1.25
N MET A 37 -2.43 15.98 2.52
CA MET A 37 -3.20 15.40 3.62
C MET A 37 -4.60 16.01 3.73
N THR A 38 -4.71 17.33 3.50
CA THR A 38 -5.99 18.05 3.49
C THR A 38 -6.89 17.55 2.36
N ILE A 39 -6.39 17.47 1.13
CA ILE A 39 -7.14 16.94 -0.03
C ILE A 39 -7.62 15.52 0.23
N ALA A 40 -6.74 14.66 0.76
CA ALA A 40 -7.08 13.28 1.09
C ALA A 40 -8.21 13.23 2.12
N TYR A 41 -8.07 13.93 3.25
CA TYR A 41 -9.05 13.95 4.32
C TYR A 41 -10.41 14.48 3.86
N GLU A 42 -10.43 15.60 3.14
CA GLU A 42 -11.64 16.23 2.59
C GLU A 42 -12.33 15.34 1.54
N SER A 43 -11.56 14.50 0.84
CA SER A 43 -12.09 13.48 -0.09
C SER A 43 -12.60 12.22 0.63
N GLY A 44 -12.55 12.19 1.95
CA GLY A 44 -13.01 11.10 2.81
C GLY A 44 -11.96 10.03 3.12
N VAL A 45 -10.69 10.22 2.73
CA VAL A 45 -9.62 9.31 3.16
C VAL A 45 -9.44 9.42 4.67
N ASN A 46 -9.55 8.30 5.37
CA ASN A 46 -9.29 8.26 6.82
C ASN A 46 -7.98 7.54 7.18
N LEU A 47 -7.37 6.82 6.22
CA LEU A 47 -6.17 6.02 6.43
C LEU A 47 -4.90 6.76 5.99
N PHE A 48 -3.99 6.99 6.94
CA PHE A 48 -2.70 7.64 6.71
C PHE A 48 -1.56 6.77 7.26
N ASP A 49 -0.57 6.49 6.43
CA ASP A 49 0.48 5.51 6.72
C ASP A 49 1.89 6.13 6.73
N THR A 50 2.69 5.76 7.72
CA THR A 50 4.06 6.23 7.92
C THR A 50 4.98 5.15 8.52
N ALA A 51 6.22 5.49 8.86
CA ALA A 51 7.18 4.61 9.49
C ALA A 51 8.30 5.42 10.17
N GLU A 52 8.87 4.89 11.24
CA GLU A 52 10.01 5.52 11.94
C GLU A 52 11.21 5.76 11.01
N VAL A 53 11.43 4.86 10.03
CA VAL A 53 12.54 4.96 9.07
C VAL A 53 12.33 6.04 8.01
N TYR A 54 11.09 6.49 7.80
CA TYR A 54 10.77 7.44 6.74
C TYR A 54 11.35 8.82 7.06
N ALA A 55 12.35 9.21 6.28
CA ALA A 55 13.14 10.41 6.49
C ALA A 55 13.72 10.51 7.91
N ALA A 56 14.08 9.37 8.52
CA ALA A 56 14.58 9.27 9.89
C ALA A 56 13.66 9.97 10.90
N GLY A 57 12.39 9.55 10.95
CA GLY A 57 11.36 10.07 11.85
C GLY A 57 10.69 11.38 11.39
N LYS A 58 11.28 12.13 10.45
CA LYS A 58 10.71 13.43 10.02
C LYS A 58 9.32 13.29 9.40
N ALA A 59 9.05 12.19 8.70
CA ALA A 59 7.73 11.95 8.12
C ALA A 59 6.63 11.89 9.21
N GLU A 60 6.92 11.26 10.35
CA GLU A 60 6.00 11.17 11.49
C GLU A 60 5.81 12.52 12.18
N VAL A 61 6.89 13.30 12.33
CA VAL A 61 6.83 14.67 12.89
C VAL A 61 5.93 15.57 12.05
N ILE A 62 6.07 15.54 10.72
CA ILE A 62 5.25 16.35 9.80
C ILE A 62 3.80 15.89 9.84
N LEU A 63 3.55 14.58 9.75
CA LEU A 63 2.19 14.02 9.84
C LEU A 63 1.50 14.45 11.14
N GLY A 64 2.18 14.32 12.28
CA GLY A 64 1.66 14.74 13.59
C GLY A 64 1.42 16.24 13.70
N SER A 65 2.32 17.05 13.13
CA SER A 65 2.20 18.51 13.10
C SER A 65 0.98 18.96 12.29
N ILE A 66 0.73 18.34 11.14
CA ILE A 66 -0.46 18.62 10.31
C ILE A 66 -1.74 18.23 11.06
N ILE A 67 -1.80 17.03 11.66
CA ILE A 67 -2.98 16.60 12.43
C ILE A 67 -3.29 17.59 13.56
N LYS A 68 -2.26 18.00 14.30
CA LYS A 68 -2.38 18.98 15.39
C LYS A 68 -2.86 20.33 14.87
N LYS A 69 -2.27 20.83 13.77
CA LYS A 69 -2.62 22.11 13.16
C LYS A 69 -4.05 22.14 12.63
N LYS A 70 -4.50 21.06 11.97
CA LYS A 70 -5.83 20.98 11.35
C LYS A 70 -6.95 20.72 12.36
N GLY A 71 -6.62 20.26 13.58
CA GLY A 71 -7.60 20.03 14.63
C GLY A 71 -8.64 18.94 14.29
N TRP A 72 -8.31 18.02 13.37
CA TRP A 72 -9.20 16.92 13.04
C TRP A 72 -9.40 16.01 14.25
N ARG A 73 -10.62 15.52 14.43
CA ARG A 73 -10.94 14.61 15.54
C ARG A 73 -10.07 13.36 15.42
N ARG A 74 -9.33 13.01 16.47
CA ARG A 74 -8.49 11.79 16.47
C ARG A 74 -9.30 10.52 16.13
N SER A 75 -10.57 10.49 16.50
CA SER A 75 -11.51 9.39 16.22
C SER A 75 -11.97 9.29 14.77
N SER A 76 -11.77 10.30 13.92
CA SER A 76 -12.04 10.21 12.48
C SER A 76 -10.83 9.74 11.66
N LEU A 77 -9.68 9.52 12.30
CA LEU A 77 -8.41 9.16 11.66
C LEU A 77 -7.98 7.74 12.01
N VAL A 78 -7.50 7.02 11.00
CA VAL A 78 -6.75 5.77 11.12
C VAL A 78 -5.30 6.06 10.75
N ILE A 79 -4.43 6.10 11.75
CA ILE A 79 -2.99 6.34 11.59
C ILE A 79 -2.26 5.02 11.76
N THR A 80 -1.43 4.64 10.80
CA THR A 80 -0.57 3.46 10.87
C THR A 80 0.89 3.87 10.79
N THR A 81 1.73 3.28 11.65
CA THR A 81 3.20 3.37 11.54
C THR A 81 3.82 1.97 11.47
N LYS A 82 5.07 1.90 11.03
CA LYS A 82 5.85 0.66 10.87
C LYS A 82 7.15 0.76 11.64
N LEU A 83 7.48 -0.32 12.33
CA LEU A 83 8.67 -0.46 13.18
C LEU A 83 9.59 -1.52 12.57
N TYR A 84 10.87 -1.19 12.42
CA TYR A 84 11.97 -2.10 12.12
C TYR A 84 13.33 -1.39 12.12
N TRP A 85 13.42 -0.13 11.68
CA TRP A 85 14.68 0.61 11.52
C TRP A 85 14.59 1.96 12.24
N GLY A 86 14.80 1.94 13.56
CA GLY A 86 14.71 3.11 14.42
C GLY A 86 16.03 3.88 14.61
N GLY A 87 17.18 3.28 14.28
CA GLY A 87 18.47 3.93 14.49
C GLY A 87 19.68 3.15 13.97
N LYS A 88 20.88 3.57 14.38
CA LYS A 88 22.16 3.02 13.90
C LYS A 88 22.73 1.95 14.83
N ALA A 89 22.36 1.95 16.11
CA ALA A 89 22.85 0.96 17.05
C ALA A 89 22.24 -0.42 16.75
N GLU A 90 22.93 -1.47 17.19
CA GLU A 90 22.50 -2.87 16.96
C GLU A 90 21.09 -3.14 17.51
N THR A 91 20.75 -2.50 18.63
CA THR A 91 19.45 -2.63 19.31
C THR A 91 18.38 -1.67 18.80
N GLU A 92 18.70 -0.80 17.85
CA GLU A 92 17.76 0.16 17.25
C GLU A 92 17.19 -0.34 15.91
N ARG A 93 17.39 -1.62 15.58
CA ARG A 93 16.87 -2.28 14.38
C ARG A 93 16.30 -3.67 14.66
N GLY A 94 15.42 -4.13 13.78
CA GLY A 94 14.68 -5.39 13.90
C GLY A 94 13.48 -5.30 14.84
N LEU A 95 12.84 -6.44 15.09
CA LEU A 95 11.73 -6.60 16.03
C LEU A 95 12.19 -7.43 17.25
N SER A 96 13.30 -7.03 17.87
CA SER A 96 13.96 -7.86 18.91
C SER A 96 13.40 -7.59 20.32
N ARG A 97 13.46 -8.57 21.23
CA ARG A 97 14.67 -9.24 21.76
C ARG A 97 14.52 -10.77 21.97
N LYS A 98 14.36 -11.60 20.94
CA LYS A 98 15.28 -11.80 19.82
C LYS A 98 14.85 -13.02 18.96
N HIS A 99 14.20 -12.76 17.83
CA HIS A 99 13.97 -13.65 16.65
C HIS A 99 12.83 -14.68 16.62
N ILE A 100 12.05 -14.89 17.68
CA ILE A 100 10.92 -15.83 17.62
C ILE A 100 9.62 -15.05 17.47
N ILE A 101 8.75 -15.49 16.57
CA ILE A 101 7.44 -14.88 16.31
C ILE A 101 6.61 -14.73 17.60
N GLU A 102 6.80 -15.63 18.58
CA GLU A 102 6.20 -15.52 19.91
C GLU A 102 6.43 -14.17 20.57
N GLU A 103 7.66 -13.70 20.58
CA GLU A 103 8.00 -12.48 21.29
C GLU A 103 7.45 -11.24 20.60
N ILE A 104 7.46 -11.23 19.26
CA ILE A 104 6.85 -10.17 18.46
C ILE A 104 5.37 -10.06 18.80
N VAL A 105 4.67 -11.19 18.85
CA VAL A 105 3.24 -11.24 19.20
C VAL A 105 3.01 -10.75 20.64
N ARG A 106 3.87 -11.11 21.61
CA ARG A 106 3.78 -10.63 22.99
C ARG A 106 4.03 -9.13 23.09
N ALA A 107 5.05 -8.60 22.42
CA ALA A 107 5.38 -7.18 22.41
C ALA A 107 4.24 -6.35 21.76
N MET A 108 3.72 -6.81 20.62
CA MET A 108 2.59 -6.16 19.95
C MET A 108 1.31 -6.22 20.81
N THR A 109 1.07 -7.33 21.50
CA THR A 109 -0.04 -7.45 22.46
C THR A 109 0.15 -6.50 23.65
N HIS A 110 1.37 -6.37 24.16
CA HIS A 110 1.68 -5.45 25.26
C HIS A 110 1.39 -3.99 24.90
N VAL A 111 1.89 -3.49 23.76
CA VAL A 111 1.65 -2.10 23.35
C VAL A 111 0.17 -1.81 23.07
N ILE A 112 -0.61 -2.81 22.66
CA ILE A 112 -2.07 -2.69 22.55
C ILE A 112 -2.71 -2.60 23.93
N ASN A 113 -2.34 -3.48 24.86
CA ASN A 113 -2.87 -3.46 26.22
C ASN A 113 -2.49 -2.18 27.00
N GLN A 114 -1.38 -1.53 26.65
CA GLN A 114 -0.99 -0.22 27.18
C GLN A 114 -1.71 0.96 26.51
N GLY A 115 -2.56 0.71 25.51
CA GLY A 115 -3.29 1.77 24.78
C GLY A 115 -2.43 2.58 23.81
N MET A 116 -1.21 2.13 23.49
CA MET A 116 -0.32 2.79 22.52
C MET A 116 -0.73 2.49 21.08
N ALA A 117 -1.33 1.33 20.85
CA ALA A 117 -1.90 0.91 19.57
C ALA A 117 -3.30 0.29 19.78
N MET A 118 -4.16 0.37 18.76
CA MET A 118 -5.48 -0.30 18.79
C MET A 118 -5.42 -1.72 18.21
N TYR A 119 -4.56 -1.91 17.21
CA TYR A 119 -4.35 -3.16 16.48
C TYR A 119 -2.89 -3.22 16.03
N TRP A 120 -2.45 -4.40 15.60
CA TRP A 120 -1.18 -4.59 14.93
C TRP A 120 -1.35 -5.42 13.65
N GLY A 121 -0.34 -5.35 12.78
CA GLY A 121 -0.31 -6.06 11.52
C GLY A 121 1.11 -6.34 11.08
N THR A 122 1.25 -7.06 9.98
CA THR A 122 2.54 -7.44 9.39
C THR A 122 2.79 -6.65 8.10
N SER A 123 4.03 -6.64 7.63
CA SER A 123 4.39 -6.03 6.35
C SER A 123 5.57 -6.77 5.75
N ARG A 124 5.41 -7.28 4.52
CA ARG A 124 6.40 -8.11 3.81
C ARG A 124 6.63 -9.49 4.44
N TRP A 125 5.72 -9.95 5.29
CA TRP A 125 5.79 -11.30 5.88
C TRP A 125 5.22 -12.34 4.92
N SER A 126 5.83 -13.51 4.83
CA SER A 126 5.27 -14.65 4.11
C SER A 126 3.95 -15.12 4.75
N ALA A 127 3.12 -15.84 3.98
CA ALA A 127 1.90 -16.41 4.53
C ALA A 127 2.16 -17.39 5.69
N MET A 128 3.32 -18.06 5.68
CA MET A 128 3.76 -18.96 6.75
C MET A 128 4.01 -18.18 8.05
N GLU A 129 4.81 -17.11 7.99
CA GLU A 129 5.12 -16.30 9.18
C GLU A 129 3.86 -15.65 9.77
N ILE A 130 2.92 -15.20 8.93
CA ILE A 130 1.63 -14.66 9.40
C ILE A 130 0.81 -15.74 10.12
N MET A 131 0.78 -16.97 9.59
CA MET A 131 0.09 -18.09 10.24
C MET A 131 0.77 -18.52 11.53
N GLU A 132 2.10 -18.48 11.59
CA GLU A 132 2.86 -18.75 12.82
C GLU A 132 2.54 -17.70 13.88
N ALA A 133 2.44 -16.41 13.52
CA ALA A 133 2.02 -15.35 14.44
C ALA A 133 0.60 -15.57 14.96
N TYR A 134 -0.30 -16.00 14.11
CA TYR A 134 -1.64 -16.40 14.52
C TYR A 134 -1.63 -17.61 15.45
N SER A 135 -0.82 -18.64 15.15
CA SER A 135 -0.69 -19.85 15.95
C SER A 135 -0.22 -19.54 17.37
N VAL A 136 0.87 -18.77 17.49
CA VAL A 136 1.35 -18.25 18.77
C VAL A 136 0.25 -17.50 19.51
N ALA A 137 -0.45 -16.59 18.82
CA ALA A 137 -1.47 -15.77 19.45
C ALA A 137 -2.58 -16.62 20.05
N ARG A 138 -2.98 -17.70 19.36
CA ARG A 138 -3.96 -18.66 19.89
C ARG A 138 -3.40 -19.50 21.03
N GLN A 139 -2.17 -19.97 20.93
CA GLN A 139 -1.53 -20.81 21.95
C GLN A 139 -1.38 -20.08 23.29
N PHE A 140 -1.03 -18.79 23.27
CA PHE A 140 -0.71 -18.02 24.46
C PHE A 140 -1.78 -16.97 24.83
N ASN A 141 -2.96 -17.04 24.21
CA ASN A 141 -4.06 -16.09 24.39
C ASN A 141 -3.63 -14.62 24.20
N MET A 142 -2.85 -14.37 23.14
CA MET A 142 -2.39 -13.05 22.73
C MET A 142 -3.23 -12.51 21.57
N ILE A 143 -2.99 -11.26 21.19
CA ILE A 143 -3.74 -10.58 20.13
C ILE A 143 -3.11 -10.93 18.77
N PRO A 144 -3.83 -11.51 17.80
CA PRO A 144 -3.31 -11.81 16.47
C PRO A 144 -3.24 -10.57 15.56
N PRO A 145 -2.43 -10.60 14.47
CA PRO A 145 -2.37 -9.49 13.52
C PRO A 145 -3.68 -9.40 12.72
N VAL A 146 -4.13 -8.19 12.40
CA VAL A 146 -5.39 -7.96 11.66
C VAL A 146 -5.20 -7.71 10.17
N CYS A 147 -4.00 -7.34 9.75
CA CYS A 147 -3.69 -7.04 8.35
C CYS A 147 -2.25 -7.37 7.96
N GLU A 148 -2.04 -7.60 6.67
CA GLU A 148 -0.73 -7.61 6.03
C GLU A 148 -0.64 -6.42 5.06
N GLN A 149 0.44 -5.64 5.19
CA GLN A 149 0.81 -4.62 4.22
C GLN A 149 1.69 -5.19 3.10
N ALA A 150 1.09 -5.47 1.93
CA ALA A 150 1.76 -6.15 0.81
C ALA A 150 1.87 -5.30 -0.47
N GLU A 151 2.93 -5.51 -1.24
CA GLU A 151 3.06 -4.90 -2.58
C GLU A 151 1.98 -5.45 -3.49
N TYR A 152 1.25 -4.57 -4.17
CA TYR A 152 0.27 -4.99 -5.17
C TYR A 152 0.11 -3.97 -6.27
N HIS A 153 0.34 -4.42 -7.50
CA HIS A 153 0.16 -3.64 -8.71
C HIS A 153 0.17 -4.58 -9.93
N LEU A 154 -0.03 -4.03 -11.14
CA LEU A 154 -0.12 -4.81 -12.39
C LEU A 154 1.05 -5.81 -12.58
N PHE A 155 2.26 -5.43 -12.16
CA PHE A 155 3.46 -6.28 -12.26
C PHE A 155 3.83 -7.09 -11.01
N GLN A 156 3.07 -7.03 -9.92
CA GLN A 156 3.33 -7.76 -8.66
C GLN A 156 2.00 -8.22 -8.06
N ARG A 157 1.67 -9.50 -8.24
CA ARG A 157 0.28 -9.99 -8.06
C ARG A 157 0.16 -11.19 -7.14
N GLU A 158 1.12 -12.10 -7.20
CA GLU A 158 1.02 -13.47 -6.69
C GLU A 158 0.62 -13.53 -5.21
N LYS A 159 1.34 -12.85 -4.31
CA LYS A 159 1.01 -12.81 -2.87
C LYS A 159 -0.43 -12.37 -2.60
N VAL A 160 -0.88 -11.27 -3.20
CA VAL A 160 -2.18 -10.66 -2.90
C VAL A 160 -3.35 -11.37 -3.59
N GLU A 161 -3.14 -11.94 -4.78
CA GLU A 161 -4.19 -12.65 -5.51
C GLU A 161 -4.30 -14.13 -5.11
N VAL A 162 -3.25 -14.74 -4.57
CA VAL A 162 -3.23 -16.19 -4.25
C VAL A 162 -3.12 -16.46 -2.75
N GLN A 163 -2.17 -15.83 -2.05
CA GLN A 163 -1.88 -16.19 -0.65
C GLN A 163 -2.79 -15.46 0.35
N LEU A 164 -2.99 -14.14 0.18
CA LEU A 164 -3.78 -13.36 1.13
C LEU A 164 -5.28 -13.73 1.20
N PRO A 165 -5.96 -14.14 0.11
CA PRO A 165 -7.35 -14.60 0.20
C PRO A 165 -7.50 -15.81 1.13
N GLU A 166 -6.55 -16.75 1.08
CA GLU A 166 -6.55 -17.91 1.98
C GLU A 166 -6.37 -17.49 3.45
N LEU A 167 -5.47 -16.54 3.73
CA LEU A 167 -5.30 -15.99 5.09
C LEU A 167 -6.55 -15.26 5.57
N TYR A 168 -7.21 -14.50 4.71
CA TYR A 168 -8.47 -13.84 5.04
C TYR A 168 -9.55 -14.86 5.43
N HIS A 169 -9.71 -15.91 4.63
CA HIS A 169 -10.72 -16.94 4.92
C HIS A 169 -10.39 -17.72 6.21
N LYS A 170 -9.14 -18.14 6.40
CA LYS A 170 -8.69 -18.97 7.53
C LYS A 170 -8.61 -18.22 8.86
N ILE A 171 -8.00 -17.04 8.86
CA ILE A 171 -7.65 -16.32 10.10
C ILE A 171 -8.15 -14.87 10.13
N GLY A 172 -8.76 -14.39 9.06
CA GLY A 172 -9.40 -13.06 9.02
C GLY A 172 -8.45 -11.89 8.76
N VAL A 173 -7.20 -12.15 8.37
CA VAL A 173 -6.21 -11.10 8.05
C VAL A 173 -6.62 -10.38 6.76
N GLY A 174 -6.70 -9.05 6.83
CA GLY A 174 -6.97 -8.19 5.67
C GLY A 174 -5.73 -7.84 4.87
N ALA A 175 -5.94 -7.37 3.63
CA ALA A 175 -4.87 -6.84 2.79
C ALA A 175 -4.95 -5.31 2.71
N MET A 176 -3.88 -4.64 3.11
CA MET A 176 -3.65 -3.21 2.84
C MET A 176 -2.48 -3.12 1.87
N THR A 177 -2.69 -2.68 0.64
CA THR A 177 -1.64 -2.79 -0.37
C THR A 177 -0.85 -1.51 -0.56
N TRP A 178 0.39 -1.62 -1.05
CA TRP A 178 1.28 -0.47 -1.29
C TRP A 178 1.92 -0.50 -2.67
N SER A 179 2.45 0.66 -3.09
CA SER A 179 3.02 0.92 -4.41
C SER A 179 2.11 0.54 -5.60
N PRO A 180 0.83 0.95 -5.64
CA PRO A 180 -0.09 0.59 -6.72
C PRO A 180 0.38 1.02 -8.11
N LEU A 181 1.25 2.03 -8.18
CA LEU A 181 1.86 2.54 -9.41
C LEU A 181 3.32 2.09 -9.60
N ALA A 182 3.79 1.11 -8.83
CA ALA A 182 5.17 0.61 -8.85
C ALA A 182 6.20 1.77 -8.81
N CYS A 183 6.14 2.61 -7.77
CA CYS A 183 6.98 3.82 -7.65
C CYS A 183 6.85 4.84 -8.81
N GLY A 184 5.70 4.84 -9.49
CA GLY A 184 5.40 5.72 -10.62
C GLY A 184 5.72 5.10 -11.98
N ILE A 185 6.23 3.87 -12.04
CA ILE A 185 6.48 3.14 -13.29
C ILE A 185 5.21 3.04 -14.13
N ILE A 186 4.10 2.72 -13.50
CA ILE A 186 2.82 2.46 -14.16
C ILE A 186 2.16 3.75 -14.70
N SER A 187 2.64 4.94 -14.31
CA SER A 187 2.12 6.17 -14.89
C SER A 187 2.61 6.42 -16.33
N GLY A 188 3.50 5.58 -16.87
CA GLY A 188 4.10 5.76 -18.19
C GLY A 188 5.16 6.87 -18.28
N LYS A 189 5.43 7.59 -17.18
CA LYS A 189 6.33 8.77 -17.19
C LYS A 189 7.79 8.45 -17.55
N TYR A 190 8.18 7.18 -17.52
CA TYR A 190 9.53 6.73 -17.82
C TYR A 190 9.71 6.17 -19.24
N GLY A 191 8.69 6.27 -20.10
CA GLY A 191 8.74 5.72 -21.46
C GLY A 191 9.84 6.30 -22.34
N ASN A 192 10.24 7.56 -22.07
CA ASN A 192 11.26 8.30 -22.81
C ASN A 192 12.49 8.67 -21.96
N GLY A 193 12.82 7.85 -20.95
CA GLY A 193 13.91 8.09 -20.01
C GLY A 193 13.43 8.53 -18.62
N VAL A 194 14.35 8.97 -17.75
CA VAL A 194 14.04 9.32 -16.36
C VAL A 194 13.88 10.84 -16.21
N PRO A 195 12.66 11.36 -15.95
CA PRO A 195 12.46 12.78 -15.73
C PRO A 195 13.18 13.28 -14.47
N GLU A 196 13.69 14.51 -14.50
CA GLU A 196 14.46 15.10 -13.38
C GLU A 196 13.64 15.26 -12.10
N SER A 197 12.33 15.53 -12.21
CA SER A 197 11.42 15.67 -11.06
C SER A 197 10.85 14.33 -10.56
N SER A 198 11.24 13.21 -11.17
CA SER A 198 10.70 11.90 -10.84
C SER A 198 11.32 11.30 -9.58
N ARG A 199 10.71 10.24 -9.03
CA ARG A 199 11.29 9.51 -7.90
C ARG A 199 12.62 8.87 -8.25
N ALA A 200 12.79 8.42 -9.50
CA ALA A 200 13.98 7.69 -9.94
C ALA A 200 15.21 8.60 -10.18
N SER A 201 15.06 9.92 -10.18
CA SER A 201 16.19 10.86 -10.25
C SER A 201 16.79 11.17 -8.87
N LEU A 202 16.10 10.82 -7.77
CA LEU A 202 16.58 11.09 -6.42
C LEU A 202 17.82 10.24 -6.09
N LYS A 203 18.82 10.85 -5.43
CA LYS A 203 20.13 10.21 -5.14
C LYS A 203 20.03 8.84 -4.48
N CYS A 204 19.10 8.66 -3.54
CA CYS A 204 18.92 7.39 -2.81
C CYS A 204 18.09 6.34 -3.57
N TYR A 205 17.66 6.63 -4.80
CA TYR A 205 16.77 5.79 -5.61
C TYR A 205 17.44 5.27 -6.89
N GLN A 206 18.77 5.17 -6.89
CA GLN A 206 19.54 4.61 -7.99
C GLN A 206 19.06 3.19 -8.38
N TRP A 207 18.69 2.37 -7.38
CA TRP A 207 18.08 1.05 -7.60
C TRP A 207 16.79 1.10 -8.44
N LEU A 208 15.98 2.17 -8.30
CA LEU A 208 14.75 2.35 -9.06
C LEU A 208 15.07 2.74 -10.51
N LYS A 209 16.07 3.62 -10.70
CA LYS A 209 16.59 3.97 -12.02
C LYS A 209 17.10 2.74 -12.76
N GLU A 210 17.91 1.91 -12.10
CA GLU A 210 18.40 0.64 -12.63
C GLU A 210 17.27 -0.32 -13.00
N ARG A 211 16.27 -0.46 -12.13
CA ARG A 211 15.07 -1.26 -12.42
C ARG A 211 14.32 -0.75 -13.66
N ILE A 212 14.16 0.56 -13.83
CA ILE A 212 13.47 1.17 -14.97
C ILE A 212 14.22 0.92 -16.29
N VAL A 213 15.55 1.09 -16.31
CA VAL A 213 16.36 0.93 -17.52
C VAL A 213 16.71 -0.53 -17.85
N SER A 214 16.46 -1.45 -16.91
CA SER A 214 16.65 -2.89 -17.11
C SER A 214 15.79 -3.43 -18.26
N GLU A 215 16.14 -4.61 -18.77
CA GLU A 215 15.34 -5.29 -19.80
C GLU A 215 13.90 -5.53 -19.34
N GLU A 216 13.72 -5.94 -18.09
CA GLU A 216 12.39 -6.15 -17.50
C GLU A 216 11.61 -4.83 -17.35
N GLY A 217 12.29 -3.75 -16.93
CA GLY A 217 11.70 -2.42 -16.89
C GLY A 217 11.20 -1.95 -18.26
N ARG A 218 11.99 -2.17 -19.32
CA ARG A 218 11.59 -1.88 -20.72
C ARG A 218 10.41 -2.73 -21.17
N LYS A 219 10.37 -4.03 -20.84
CA LYS A 219 9.22 -4.91 -21.11
C LYS A 219 7.96 -4.40 -20.42
N GLN A 220 8.07 -3.94 -19.17
CA GLN A 220 6.96 -3.31 -18.45
C GLN A 220 6.48 -2.03 -19.14
N GLN A 221 7.39 -1.15 -19.59
CA GLN A 221 7.02 0.06 -20.33
C GLN A 221 6.28 -0.25 -21.65
N ASN A 222 6.69 -1.30 -22.38
CA ASN A 222 5.98 -1.72 -23.58
C ASN A 222 4.55 -2.19 -23.26
N LYS A 223 4.38 -3.01 -22.22
CA LYS A 223 3.04 -3.42 -21.75
C LYS A 223 2.18 -2.22 -21.34
N LEU A 224 2.78 -1.17 -20.76
CA LEU A 224 2.04 0.05 -20.42
C LEU A 224 1.52 0.78 -21.67
N LYS A 225 2.29 0.78 -22.78
CA LYS A 225 1.80 1.30 -24.07
C LYS A 225 0.59 0.52 -24.57
N ASP A 226 0.60 -0.80 -24.42
CA ASP A 226 -0.52 -1.67 -24.79
C ASP A 226 -1.75 -1.49 -23.88
N LEU A 227 -1.55 -1.05 -22.63
CA LEU A 227 -2.63 -0.74 -21.68
C LEU A 227 -3.25 0.65 -21.89
N SER A 228 -2.53 1.60 -22.48
CA SER A 228 -3.03 2.96 -22.71
C SER A 228 -4.35 3.00 -23.51
N PRO A 229 -4.53 2.24 -24.61
CA PRO A 229 -5.80 2.20 -25.34
C PRO A 229 -7.00 1.75 -24.48
N ILE A 230 -6.77 0.87 -23.49
CA ILE A 230 -7.81 0.46 -22.54
C ILE A 230 -8.18 1.65 -21.65
N ALA A 231 -7.19 2.35 -21.09
CA ALA A 231 -7.42 3.51 -20.24
C ALA A 231 -8.20 4.61 -20.98
N GLU A 232 -7.79 4.92 -22.23
CA GLU A 232 -8.46 5.87 -23.13
C GLU A 232 -9.91 5.47 -23.42
N ARG A 233 -10.15 4.22 -23.82
CA ARG A 233 -11.50 3.70 -24.07
C ARG A 233 -12.40 3.78 -22.84
N LEU A 234 -11.83 3.62 -21.64
CA LEU A 234 -12.55 3.76 -20.39
C LEU A 234 -12.68 5.22 -19.92
N GLY A 235 -12.06 6.18 -20.61
CA GLY A 235 -12.09 7.60 -20.27
C GLY A 235 -11.39 7.90 -18.94
N CYS A 236 -10.27 7.22 -18.68
CA CYS A 236 -9.47 7.41 -17.46
C CYS A 236 -7.97 7.42 -17.80
N THR A 237 -7.16 7.89 -16.85
CA THR A 237 -5.70 7.84 -17.00
C THR A 237 -5.16 6.45 -16.66
N LEU A 238 -3.93 6.14 -17.11
CA LEU A 238 -3.28 4.87 -16.77
C LEU A 238 -3.08 4.68 -15.25
N PRO A 239 -2.69 5.71 -14.46
CA PRO A 239 -2.73 5.65 -13.00
C PRO A 239 -4.10 5.31 -12.42
N GLN A 240 -5.16 5.94 -12.93
CA GLN A 240 -6.52 5.65 -12.49
C GLN A 240 -6.92 4.21 -12.78
N LEU A 241 -6.62 3.72 -13.99
CA LEU A 241 -6.86 2.33 -14.39
C LEU A 241 -6.14 1.36 -13.43
N ALA A 242 -4.87 1.61 -13.12
CA ALA A 242 -4.06 0.75 -12.27
C ALA A 242 -4.54 0.71 -10.81
N VAL A 243 -4.86 1.87 -10.23
CA VAL A 243 -5.41 1.94 -8.87
C VAL A 243 -6.80 1.29 -8.82
N ALA A 244 -7.66 1.54 -9.82
CA ALA A 244 -8.96 0.90 -9.94
C ALA A 244 -8.85 -0.62 -10.07
N TRP A 245 -7.89 -1.09 -10.88
CA TRP A 245 -7.59 -2.51 -11.04
C TRP A 245 -7.16 -3.14 -9.72
N CYS A 246 -6.35 -2.47 -8.89
CA CYS A 246 -5.98 -2.98 -7.57
C CYS A 246 -7.22 -3.15 -6.66
N LEU A 247 -8.15 -2.20 -6.72
CA LEU A 247 -9.37 -2.20 -5.91
C LEU A 247 -10.50 -3.09 -6.44
N ARG A 248 -10.37 -3.63 -7.64
CA ARG A 248 -11.30 -4.64 -8.19
C ARG A 248 -11.39 -5.87 -7.30
N ASN A 249 -10.29 -6.19 -6.61
CA ASN A 249 -10.24 -7.31 -5.69
C ASN A 249 -10.90 -6.90 -4.37
N GLU A 250 -12.03 -7.55 -4.03
CA GLU A 250 -12.73 -7.29 -2.78
C GLU A 250 -11.92 -7.70 -1.54
N GLY A 251 -10.95 -8.61 -1.69
CA GLY A 251 -10.01 -8.98 -0.63
C GLY A 251 -9.01 -7.86 -0.27
N VAL A 252 -8.86 -6.85 -1.12
CA VAL A 252 -8.07 -5.64 -0.80
C VAL A 252 -8.95 -4.66 -0.03
N SER A 253 -8.62 -4.45 1.25
CA SER A 253 -9.34 -3.52 2.12
C SER A 253 -9.05 -2.06 1.76
N SER A 254 -7.78 -1.74 1.47
CA SER A 254 -7.35 -0.39 1.08
C SER A 254 -6.05 -0.43 0.26
N VAL A 255 -5.89 0.55 -0.64
CA VAL A 255 -4.67 0.78 -1.42
C VAL A 255 -4.00 2.07 -0.96
N LEU A 256 -2.75 1.98 -0.50
CA LEU A 256 -1.95 3.13 -0.08
C LEU A 256 -1.36 3.86 -1.30
N LEU A 257 -1.80 5.09 -1.49
CA LEU A 257 -1.30 6.00 -2.52
C LEU A 257 -0.01 6.69 -2.07
N GLY A 258 0.85 7.00 -3.03
CA GLY A 258 1.96 7.93 -2.86
C GLY A 258 1.85 9.02 -3.92
N SER A 259 2.00 10.28 -3.53
CA SER A 259 1.88 11.43 -4.45
C SER A 259 2.83 12.53 -4.03
N SER A 260 3.56 13.10 -5.00
CA SER A 260 4.49 14.20 -4.76
C SER A 260 3.88 15.57 -5.08
N THR A 261 2.71 15.61 -5.72
CA THR A 261 1.98 16.85 -6.01
C THR A 261 0.47 16.67 -5.79
N PRO A 262 -0.28 17.75 -5.50
CA PRO A 262 -1.74 17.72 -5.37
C PRO A 262 -2.45 17.14 -6.59
N GLU A 263 -1.98 17.44 -7.80
CA GLU A 263 -2.59 17.02 -9.07
C GLU A 263 -2.54 15.49 -9.20
N GLN A 264 -1.41 14.88 -8.85
CA GLN A 264 -1.28 13.41 -8.82
C GLN A 264 -2.25 12.78 -7.83
N LEU A 265 -2.42 13.39 -6.65
CA LEU A 265 -3.34 12.85 -5.64
C LEU A 265 -4.79 12.96 -6.12
N ILE A 266 -5.19 14.10 -6.67
CA ILE A 266 -6.54 14.31 -7.22
C ILE A 266 -6.81 13.32 -8.37
N GLU A 267 -5.85 13.14 -9.28
CA GLU A 267 -5.92 12.15 -10.35
C GLU A 267 -6.13 10.73 -9.78
N ASN A 268 -5.31 10.32 -8.82
CA ASN A 268 -5.37 9.00 -8.20
C ASN A 268 -6.67 8.76 -7.43
N LEU A 269 -7.21 9.78 -6.74
CA LEU A 269 -8.50 9.71 -6.07
C LEU A 269 -9.65 9.53 -7.08
N GLY A 270 -9.50 10.08 -8.29
CA GLY A 270 -10.38 9.87 -9.43
C GLY A 270 -10.50 8.40 -9.86
N ALA A 271 -9.57 7.52 -9.46
CA ALA A 271 -9.70 6.08 -9.69
C ALA A 271 -10.97 5.48 -9.06
N ILE A 272 -11.50 6.08 -7.99
CA ILE A 272 -12.77 5.65 -7.40
C ILE A 272 -13.91 5.82 -8.40
N GLN A 273 -13.90 6.88 -9.21
CA GLN A 273 -14.90 7.07 -10.26
C GLN A 273 -14.76 6.00 -11.35
N ALA A 274 -13.53 5.58 -11.67
CA ALA A 274 -13.27 4.46 -12.59
C ALA A 274 -13.72 3.10 -12.04
N ILE A 275 -13.75 2.91 -10.71
CA ILE A 275 -14.36 1.73 -10.03
C ILE A 275 -15.88 1.84 -9.97
N VAL A 276 -16.41 3.05 -9.77
CA VAL A 276 -17.85 3.31 -9.57
C VAL A 276 -18.60 3.30 -10.89
N LEU A 277 -17.96 3.66 -12.00
CA LEU A 277 -18.47 3.34 -13.32
C LEU A 277 -18.24 1.83 -13.52
N PRO A 278 -19.26 1.01 -13.87
CA PRO A 278 -19.19 -0.44 -14.05
C PRO A 278 -18.31 -0.90 -15.25
N LYS A 279 -17.23 -0.17 -15.50
CA LYS A 279 -16.30 -0.25 -16.62
C LYS A 279 -15.25 -1.35 -16.44
N MET A 280 -14.85 -1.67 -15.21
CA MET A 280 -13.91 -2.77 -14.91
C MET A 280 -14.64 -4.12 -14.97
N THR A 281 -15.14 -4.48 -16.15
CA THR A 281 -15.85 -5.74 -16.40
C THR A 281 -14.86 -6.91 -16.50
N SER A 282 -15.35 -8.15 -16.40
CA SER A 282 -14.52 -9.35 -16.62
C SER A 282 -13.82 -9.35 -17.98
N HIS A 283 -14.44 -8.74 -19.01
CA HIS A 283 -13.82 -8.60 -20.32
C HIS A 283 -12.58 -7.70 -20.27
N VAL A 284 -12.69 -6.51 -19.66
CA VAL A 284 -11.55 -5.59 -19.47
C VAL A 284 -10.44 -6.24 -18.65
N VAL A 285 -10.80 -6.96 -17.57
CA VAL A 285 -9.81 -7.65 -16.74
C VAL A 285 -9.08 -8.73 -17.53
N ASN A 286 -9.78 -9.51 -18.36
CA ASN A 286 -9.16 -10.52 -19.23
C ASN A 286 -8.24 -9.89 -20.28
N GLU A 287 -8.61 -8.75 -20.85
CA GLU A 287 -7.77 -8.00 -21.79
C GLU A 287 -6.47 -7.52 -21.12
N ILE A 288 -6.58 -6.97 -19.90
CA ILE A 288 -5.42 -6.60 -19.08
C ILE A 288 -4.56 -7.84 -18.76
N ASP A 289 -5.17 -8.96 -18.38
CA ASP A 289 -4.44 -10.21 -18.10
C ASP A 289 -3.69 -10.73 -19.34
N ASN A 290 -4.27 -10.61 -20.54
CA ASN A 290 -3.65 -11.02 -21.81
C ASN A 290 -2.45 -10.15 -22.20
N ILE A 291 -2.48 -8.86 -21.87
CA ILE A 291 -1.35 -7.94 -22.06
C ILE A 291 -0.26 -8.23 -21.02
N LEU A 292 -0.64 -8.37 -19.76
CA LEU A 292 0.32 -8.54 -18.67
C LEU A 292 0.99 -9.93 -18.67
N ARG A 293 0.27 -10.97 -19.09
CA ARG A 293 0.73 -12.37 -19.14
C ARG A 293 1.38 -12.85 -17.85
N ASN A 294 0.84 -12.40 -16.72
CA ASN A 294 1.37 -12.69 -15.38
C ASN A 294 0.27 -13.01 -14.37
N LYS A 295 -0.91 -13.41 -14.85
CA LYS A 295 -2.00 -13.84 -13.99
C LYS A 295 -1.50 -15.03 -13.15
N PRO A 296 -1.48 -14.91 -11.81
CA PRO A 296 -0.95 -15.96 -10.97
C PRO A 296 -1.90 -17.16 -10.99
N TYR A 297 -1.34 -18.36 -10.94
CA TYR A 297 -2.10 -19.60 -10.93
C TYR A 297 -2.87 -19.76 -9.61
N SER A 298 -4.15 -20.12 -9.67
CA SER A 298 -4.94 -20.47 -8.49
C SER A 298 -5.21 -21.97 -8.44
N LYS A 299 -5.14 -22.58 -7.25
CA LYS A 299 -5.50 -24.01 -7.07
C LYS A 299 -6.93 -24.33 -7.49
N LYS A 300 -7.83 -23.33 -7.59
CA LYS A 300 -9.19 -23.51 -8.10
C LYS A 300 -9.23 -23.91 -9.57
N ASP A 301 -8.20 -23.57 -10.35
CA ASP A 301 -8.11 -23.87 -11.78
C ASP A 301 -7.81 -25.36 -12.09
N TYR A 302 -7.53 -26.17 -11.06
CA TYR A 302 -7.21 -27.61 -11.19
C TYR A 302 -8.46 -28.52 -11.15
N ARG A 303 -9.64 -27.98 -10.81
CA ARG A 303 -10.89 -28.75 -10.64
C ARG A 303 -11.92 -28.50 -11.74
N SER A 304 -11.52 -27.85 -12.82
CA SER A 304 -12.34 -27.56 -14.02
C SER A 304 -11.78 -28.28 -15.24
#